data_AF-A0A1F2S5Q2-F1
#
_entry.id   AF-A0A1F2S5Q2-F1
#
_cell.length_a   1.000
_cell.length_b   1.000
_cell.length_c   1.000
_cell.angle_alpha   90.00
_cell.angle_beta   90.00
_cell.angle_gamma   90.00
#
_symmetry.space_group_name_H-M   'P 1'
#
loop_
_entity.id
_entity.type
_entity.pdbx_description
1 polymer ?
#
loop_
_entity_poly.entity_id
_entity_poly.type
_entity_poly.pdbx_seq_one_letter_code
_entity_poly.pdbx_strand_id
1 'polypeptide(L)'
;MPAAGTFGNLGRNTMDGPPYNAVNFTLVKTTALTESKKLEFRAEVFNLFNHPSFSIPVIAVISSSLAHTGNEGVINLTTSNGREIQLGLKLTF
;
A
#
# COMPACT_ATOMS: atom_id res chain seq x y z
N MET A 1 -26.86 -11.98 -8.22
CA MET A 1 -26.26 -13.29 -7.94
C MET A 1 -27.14 -14.38 -8.51
N PRO A 2 -26.57 -15.51 -8.99
CA PRO A 2 -27.34 -16.65 -9.49
C PRO A 2 -28.25 -17.21 -8.38
N ALA A 3 -29.32 -17.92 -8.78
CA ALA A 3 -30.19 -18.59 -7.81
C ALA A 3 -29.40 -19.64 -7.01
N ALA A 4 -29.79 -19.89 -5.75
CA ALA A 4 -29.16 -20.91 -4.93
C ALA A 4 -29.16 -22.28 -5.65
N GLY A 5 -27.99 -22.93 -5.70
CA GLY A 5 -27.81 -24.20 -6.42
C GLY A 5 -27.55 -24.06 -7.93
N THR A 6 -27.40 -22.84 -8.46
CA THR A 6 -27.07 -22.60 -9.88
C THR A 6 -25.66 -22.03 -10.04
N PHE A 7 -25.00 -22.39 -11.14
CA PHE A 7 -23.72 -21.79 -11.50
C PHE A 7 -23.92 -20.38 -12.06
N GLY A 8 -23.01 -19.47 -11.69
CA GLY A 8 -22.92 -18.16 -12.34
C GLY A 8 -22.29 -18.24 -13.72
N ASN A 9 -22.44 -17.17 -14.49
CA ASN A 9 -21.86 -17.02 -15.83
C ASN A 9 -20.64 -16.08 -15.86
N LEU A 10 -20.16 -15.65 -14.70
CA LEU A 10 -18.98 -14.79 -14.59
C LEU A 10 -17.72 -15.59 -14.91
N GLY A 11 -16.89 -15.06 -15.82
CA GLY A 11 -15.62 -15.69 -16.20
C GLY A 11 -14.58 -15.68 -15.08
N ARG A 12 -13.51 -16.46 -15.26
CA ARG A 12 -12.34 -16.40 -14.38
C ARG A 12 -11.60 -15.07 -14.60
N ASN A 13 -11.12 -14.45 -13.52
CA ASN A 13 -10.33 -13.20 -13.56
C ASN A 13 -11.05 -11.99 -14.18
N THR A 14 -12.36 -11.84 -13.96
CA THR A 14 -13.15 -10.70 -14.47
C THR A 14 -13.16 -9.47 -13.55
N MET A 15 -12.45 -9.51 -12.43
CA MET A 15 -12.34 -8.38 -11.50
C MET A 15 -10.91 -7.88 -11.46
N ASP A 16 -10.73 -6.61 -11.80
CA ASP A 16 -9.45 -5.91 -11.68
C ASP A 16 -9.47 -5.01 -10.44
N GLY A 17 -8.39 -5.05 -9.67
CA GLY A 17 -8.21 -4.16 -8.52
C GLY A 17 -7.85 -2.74 -8.94
N PRO A 18 -8.00 -1.76 -8.03
CA PRO A 18 -7.50 -0.41 -8.25
C PRO A 18 -5.98 -0.39 -8.51
N PRO A 19 -5.47 0.59 -9.28
CA PRO A 19 -4.04 0.73 -9.49
C PRO A 19 -3.31 1.10 -8.20
N TYR A 20 -2.10 0.58 -8.03
CA TYR A 20 -1.19 0.98 -6.96
C TYR A 20 -0.23 2.07 -7.46
N ASN A 21 -0.32 3.26 -6.86
CA ASN A 21 0.53 4.40 -7.22
C ASN A 21 1.17 4.97 -5.95
N ALA A 22 2.49 4.80 -5.81
CA ALA A 22 3.26 5.36 -4.72
C ALA A 22 4.53 6.03 -5.24
N VAL A 23 4.82 7.22 -4.72
CA VAL A 23 6.08 7.93 -4.98
C VAL A 23 6.84 8.01 -3.67
N ASN A 24 8.02 7.40 -3.64
CA ASN A 24 8.92 7.40 -2.49
C ASN A 24 10.10 8.33 -2.78
N PHE A 25 10.55 9.05 -1.76
CA PHE A 25 11.56 10.10 -1.90
C PHE A 25 12.61 9.99 -0.80
N THR A 26 13.88 10.12 -1.20
CA THR A 26 15.02 10.12 -0.27
C THR A 26 15.91 11.31 -0.56
N LEU A 27 16.23 12.07 0.47
CA LEU A 27 17.23 13.13 0.45
C LEU A 27 18.38 12.76 1.39
N VAL A 28 19.59 12.77 0.85
CA VAL A 28 20.82 12.62 1.65
C VAL A 28 21.71 13.83 1.41
N LYS A 29 22.13 14.48 2.48
CA LYS A 29 23.06 15.62 2.45
C LYS A 29 24.22 15.38 3.39
N THR A 30 25.42 15.37 2.84
CA THR A 30 26.66 15.32 3.63
C THR A 30 27.26 16.72 3.71
N THR A 31 27.50 17.18 4.93
CA THR A 31 28.11 18.48 5.23
C THR A 31 29.44 18.24 5.94
N ALA A 32 30.54 18.77 5.40
CA ALA A 32 31.82 18.76 6.11
C ALA A 32 31.74 19.73 7.28
N LEU A 33 31.98 19.24 8.49
CA LEU A 33 32.06 20.08 9.70
C LEU A 33 33.50 20.57 9.91
N THR A 34 34.47 19.69 9.66
CA THR A 34 35.91 19.97 9.68
C THR A 34 36.60 19.14 8.59
N GLU A 35 37.93 19.21 8.48
CA GLU A 35 38.72 18.39 7.56
C GLU A 35 38.58 16.88 7.82
N SER A 36 38.39 16.48 9.08
CA SER A 36 38.22 15.08 9.49
C SER A 36 36.77 14.67 9.77
N LYS A 37 35.85 15.62 10.02
CA LYS A 37 34.47 15.32 10.45
C LYS A 37 33.44 15.65 9.39
N LYS A 38 32.53 14.69 9.14
CA LYS A 38 31.40 14.84 8.21
C LYS A 38 30.09 14.50 8.90
N LEU A 39 29.05 15.28 8.62
CA LEU A 39 27.69 15.06 9.09
C LEU A 39 26.79 14.71 7.90
N GLU A 40 26.20 13.51 7.92
CA GLU A 40 25.19 13.08 6.95
C GLU A 40 23.81 13.23 7.56
N PHE A 41 22.98 14.05 6.94
CA PHE A 41 21.55 14.14 7.19
C PHE A 41 20.80 13.33 6.13
N ARG A 42 19.86 12.49 6.57
CA ARG A 42 18.99 11.69 5.71
C ARG A 42 17.53 11.97 6.05
N ALA A 43 16.73 12.19 5.02
CA ALA A 43 15.28 12.22 5.11
C ALA A 43 14.71 11.23 4.09
N GLU A 44 13.86 10.31 4.55
CA GLU A 44 13.15 9.34 3.73
C GLU A 44 11.65 9.58 3.90
N VAL A 45 10.93 9.68 2.78
CA VAL A 45 9.48 9.88 2.74
C VAL A 45 8.87 8.79 1.88
N PHE A 46 8.08 7.92 2.51
CA PHE A 46 7.26 6.93 1.82
C PHE A 46 5.88 7.51 1.57
N ASN A 47 5.32 7.27 0.38
CA ASN A 47 4.08 7.89 -0.06
C ASN A 47 4.13 9.43 0.03
N LEU A 48 5.06 10.04 -0.70
CA LEU A 48 5.33 11.48 -0.73
C LEU A 48 4.05 12.32 -0.92
N PHE A 49 3.20 11.91 -1.85
CA PHE A 49 1.94 12.59 -2.17
C PHE A 49 0.77 12.20 -1.25
N ASN A 50 0.99 11.29 -0.30
CA ASN A 50 -0.04 10.75 0.59
C ASN A 50 -1.27 10.21 -0.19
N HIS A 51 -1.01 9.58 -1.34
CA HIS A 51 -2.06 8.99 -2.18
C HIS A 51 -2.55 7.68 -1.54
N PRO A 52 -3.87 7.52 -1.29
CA PRO A 52 -4.40 6.29 -0.74
C PRO A 52 -4.30 5.16 -1.76
N SER A 53 -3.71 4.04 -1.36
CA SER A 53 -3.68 2.83 -2.19
C SER A 53 -4.72 1.85 -1.68
N PHE A 54 -5.80 1.68 -2.43
CA PHE A 54 -6.88 0.77 -2.09
C PHE A 54 -6.47 -0.69 -2.29
N SER A 55 -6.98 -1.58 -1.45
CA SER A 55 -6.80 -3.01 -1.59
C SER A 55 -7.67 -3.58 -2.72
N ILE A 56 -7.46 -4.85 -3.03
CA ILE A 56 -8.33 -5.59 -3.94
C ILE A 56 -9.75 -5.74 -3.34
N PRO A 57 -10.78 -5.88 -4.19
CA PRO A 57 -12.13 -6.17 -3.71
C PRO A 57 -12.19 -7.49 -2.92
N VAL A 58 -13.17 -7.60 -2.03
CA VAL A 58 -13.48 -8.86 -1.35
C VAL A 58 -13.85 -9.92 -2.40
N ILE A 59 -13.15 -11.06 -2.39
CA ILE A 59 -13.36 -12.17 -3.35
C ILE A 59 -14.15 -13.34 -2.75
N ALA A 60 -14.35 -13.36 -1.43
CA ALA A 60 -15.06 -14.43 -0.76
C ALA A 60 -16.57 -14.28 -0.95
N VAL A 61 -17.20 -15.28 -1.58
CA VAL A 61 -18.65 -15.32 -1.85
C VAL A 61 -19.40 -16.15 -0.79
N ILE A 62 -18.71 -17.10 -0.17
CA ILE A 62 -19.25 -18.01 0.86
C ILE A 62 -18.33 -17.95 2.09
N SER A 63 -18.93 -17.84 3.27
CA SER A 63 -18.23 -17.82 4.56
C SER A 63 -17.88 -19.23 5.05
N SER A 64 -17.10 -19.31 6.13
CA SER A 64 -16.83 -20.57 6.84
C SER A 64 -18.09 -21.23 7.43
N SER A 65 -19.17 -20.49 7.61
CA SER A 65 -20.49 -21.01 8.04
C SER A 65 -21.38 -21.42 6.86
N LEU A 66 -20.84 -21.49 5.63
CA LEU A 66 -21.56 -21.80 4.39
C LEU A 66 -22.67 -20.79 4.04
N ALA A 67 -22.66 -19.62 4.68
CA ALA A 67 -23.57 -18.54 4.36
C ALA A 67 -22.97 -17.64 3.25
N HIS A 68 -23.83 -17.02 2.45
CA HIS A 68 -23.40 -16.01 1.49
C HIS A 68 -22.88 -14.76 2.23
N THR A 69 -21.75 -14.22 1.78
CA THR A 69 -21.07 -13.08 2.42
C THR A 69 -21.70 -11.73 2.06
N GLY A 70 -22.24 -11.58 0.84
CA GLY A 70 -22.90 -10.36 0.35
C GLY A 70 -21.98 -9.14 0.21
N ASN A 71 -20.68 -9.33 0.38
CA ASN A 71 -19.66 -8.28 0.37
C ASN A 71 -18.69 -8.44 -0.81
N GLU A 72 -18.87 -9.46 -1.66
CA GLU A 72 -18.03 -9.65 -2.83
C GLU A 72 -18.03 -8.42 -3.74
N GLY A 73 -16.86 -8.04 -4.25
CA GLY A 73 -16.69 -6.85 -5.08
C GLY A 73 -16.59 -5.52 -4.33
N VAL A 74 -16.81 -5.50 -3.00
CA VAL A 74 -16.63 -4.28 -2.18
C VAL A 74 -15.14 -4.07 -1.86
N ILE A 75 -14.67 -2.83 -1.98
CA ILE A 75 -13.34 -2.38 -1.53
C ILE A 75 -13.52 -1.60 -0.24
N ASN A 76 -13.00 -2.14 0.87
CA ASN A 76 -13.17 -1.58 2.21
C ASN A 76 -11.84 -1.44 2.99
N LEU A 77 -10.71 -1.68 2.33
CA LEU A 77 -9.38 -1.64 2.93
C LEU A 77 -8.40 -0.88 2.03
N THR A 78 -7.38 -0.31 2.64
CA THR A 78 -6.17 0.17 1.96
C THR A 78 -5.06 -0.86 2.08
N THR A 79 -4.22 -1.00 1.05
CA THR A 79 -3.08 -1.93 1.05
C THR A 79 -1.77 -1.27 1.48
N SER A 80 -1.71 0.06 1.57
CA SER A 80 -0.55 0.79 2.06
C SER A 80 -0.89 1.64 3.26
N ASN A 81 0.13 1.91 4.08
CA ASN A 81 0.07 2.97 5.07
C ASN A 81 -0.03 4.35 4.37
N GLY A 82 -0.42 5.36 5.15
CA GLY A 82 -0.31 6.76 4.75
C GLY A 82 1.15 7.20 4.62
N ARG A 83 1.37 8.50 4.42
CA ARG A 83 2.72 9.06 4.35
C ARG A 83 3.53 8.79 5.62
N GLU A 84 4.72 8.23 5.43
CA GLU A 84 5.69 7.98 6.50
C GLU A 84 6.95 8.79 6.24
N ILE A 85 7.48 9.43 7.29
CA ILE A 85 8.69 10.25 7.23
C ILE A 85 9.68 9.73 8.26
N GLN A 86 10.88 9.40 7.80
CA GLN A 86 11.99 8.96 8.62
C GLN A 86 13.16 9.94 8.49
N LEU A 87 13.75 10.31 9.62
CA LEU A 87 14.87 11.24 9.69
C LEU A 87 16.06 10.54 10.35
N GLY A 88 17.24 10.70 9.76
CA GLY A 88 18.48 10.11 10.22
C GLY A 88 19.61 11.13 10.26
N LEU A 89 20.47 11.00 11.27
CA LEU A 89 21.69 11.78 11.39
C LEU A 89 22.86 10.85 11.68
N LYS A 90 23.96 11.00 10.93
CA LYS A 90 25.18 10.21 11.10
C LYS A 90 26.40 11.11 11.11
N LEU A 91 27.20 11.01 12.17
CA LEU A 91 28.50 11.68 12.28
C LEU A 91 29.61 10.69 11.94
N THR A 92 30.55 11.11 11.09
CA THR A 92 31.77 10.39 10.74
C THR A 92 32.97 11.25 11.13
N PHE A 93 34.01 10.63 11.72
CA PHE A 93 35.20 11.29 12.25
C PHE A 93 36.47 10.50 11.93
#